data_AF-A0A748FHD1-F1
#
_entry.id   AF-A0A748FHD1-F1
#
_cell.length_a   1.000
_cell.length_b   1.000
_cell.length_c   1.000
_cell.angle_alpha   90.00
_cell.angle_beta   90.00
_cell.angle_gamma   90.00
#
_symmetry.space_group_name_H-M   'P 1'
#
loop_
_entity.id
_entity.type
_entity.pdbx_description
1 polymer ?
#
loop_
_entity_poly.entity_id
_entity_poly.type
_entity_poly.pdbx_seq_one_letter_code
_entity_poly.pdbx_strand_id
1 'polypeptide(L)'
;MAAKTKRIKSAAAVYVPQNKEDVIGDIKKIGDLQRELEREQTIMNDAIGAITEKHAPGIEALKRDIDTLSQGIQGWCEAHRDELTQNGKTKTASLITGKVEWRNRPPSVGIRGVETVLETLHRLNLDRFIRIKEEVNKDAILNEPEVVKGVAGITIRSGIEDFSITPFEQDTGA
;
A
#
# COMPACT_ATOMS: atom_id res chain seq x y z
N MET A 1 -51.98 12.69 -17.14
CA MET A 1 -50.54 12.89 -16.84
C MET A 1 -49.79 11.67 -17.33
N ALA A 2 -49.13 11.76 -18.49
CA ALA A 2 -48.45 10.61 -19.11
C ALA A 2 -47.15 10.29 -18.36
N ALA A 3 -47.01 9.06 -17.88
CA ALA A 3 -45.79 8.59 -17.25
C ALA A 3 -44.66 8.54 -18.30
N LYS A 4 -43.63 9.36 -18.12
CA LYS A 4 -42.42 9.33 -18.96
C LYS A 4 -41.62 8.07 -18.61
N THR A 5 -41.64 7.09 -19.50
CA THR A 5 -40.71 5.95 -19.49
C THR A 5 -39.27 6.47 -19.51
N LYS A 6 -38.52 6.25 -18.43
CA LYS A 6 -37.07 6.53 -18.37
C LYS A 6 -36.36 5.60 -19.37
N ARG A 7 -35.97 6.14 -20.52
CA ARG A 7 -35.06 5.47 -21.44
C ARG A 7 -33.68 5.38 -20.80
N ILE A 8 -33.24 4.16 -20.51
CA ILE A 8 -31.84 3.88 -20.19
C ILE A 8 -31.07 4.02 -21.51
N LYS A 9 -30.25 5.06 -21.64
CA LYS A 9 -29.35 5.22 -22.79
C LYS A 9 -28.08 4.44 -22.47
N SER A 10 -27.98 3.20 -22.93
CA SER A 10 -26.71 2.50 -23.03
C SER A 10 -25.83 3.27 -24.03
N ALA A 11 -24.59 3.59 -23.65
CA ALA A 11 -23.63 4.12 -24.61
C ALA A 11 -23.43 3.09 -25.74
N ALA A 12 -23.46 3.53 -27.00
CA ALA A 12 -23.22 2.64 -28.12
C ALA A 12 -21.79 2.09 -28.03
N ALA A 13 -21.64 0.76 -28.17
CA ALA A 13 -20.33 0.14 -28.19
C ALA A 13 -19.55 0.63 -29.43
N VAL A 14 -18.27 1.00 -29.22
CA VAL A 14 -17.37 1.50 -30.29
C VAL A 14 -17.07 0.39 -31.30
N TYR A 15 -17.08 -0.86 -30.87
CA TYR A 15 -16.86 -2.03 -31.70
C TYR A 15 -17.78 -3.17 -31.24
N VAL A 16 -18.45 -3.83 -32.19
CA VAL A 16 -19.28 -5.01 -31.95
C VAL A 16 -18.98 -6.02 -33.06
N PRO A 17 -18.44 -7.21 -32.72
CA PRO A 17 -18.24 -8.27 -33.70
C PRO A 17 -19.59 -8.71 -34.29
N GLN A 18 -19.63 -8.97 -35.60
CA GLN A 18 -20.90 -9.18 -36.32
C GLN A 18 -21.31 -10.66 -36.37
N ASN A 19 -20.36 -11.56 -36.17
CA ASN A 19 -20.59 -13.00 -36.24
C ASN A 19 -19.72 -13.77 -35.22
N LYS A 20 -19.96 -15.08 -35.11
CA LYS A 20 -19.24 -15.95 -34.18
C LYS A 20 -17.74 -16.06 -34.50
N GLU A 21 -17.37 -16.00 -35.77
CA GLU A 21 -15.97 -16.10 -36.21
C GLU A 21 -15.18 -14.85 -35.80
N ASP A 22 -15.79 -13.66 -35.91
CA ASP A 22 -15.22 -12.40 -35.40
C ASP A 22 -14.96 -12.48 -33.90
N VAL A 23 -15.93 -12.97 -33.11
CA VAL A 23 -15.78 -13.16 -31.66
C VAL A 23 -14.64 -14.12 -31.34
N ILE A 24 -14.51 -15.24 -32.06
CA ILE A 24 -13.40 -16.18 -31.89
C ILE A 24 -12.05 -15.51 -32.21
N GLY A 25 -12.01 -14.71 -33.28
CA GLY A 25 -10.83 -13.92 -33.66
C GLY A 25 -10.44 -12.89 -32.59
N ASP A 26 -11.42 -12.20 -32.02
CA ASP A 26 -11.22 -11.24 -30.95
C ASP A 26 -10.70 -11.89 -29.67
N ILE A 27 -11.27 -13.03 -29.26
CA ILE A 27 -10.80 -13.77 -28.08
C ILE A 27 -9.34 -14.19 -28.26
N LYS A 28 -8.96 -14.66 -29.46
CA LYS A 28 -7.56 -14.97 -29.78
C LYS A 28 -6.68 -13.72 -29.67
N LYS A 29 -7.11 -12.61 -30.27
CA LYS A 29 -6.37 -11.34 -30.25
C LYS A 29 -6.19 -10.81 -28.83
N ILE A 30 -7.19 -10.95 -27.96
CA ILE A 30 -7.09 -10.59 -26.54
C ILE A 30 -5.98 -11.42 -25.87
N GLY A 31 -5.93 -12.73 -26.10
CA GLY A 31 -4.88 -13.59 -25.55
C GLY A 31 -3.48 -13.26 -26.09
N ASP A 32 -3.37 -12.92 -27.38
CA ASP A 32 -2.10 -12.47 -27.97
C ASP A 32 -1.62 -11.15 -27.33
N LEU A 33 -2.51 -10.17 -27.17
CA LEU A 33 -2.21 -8.88 -26.55
C LEU A 33 -1.89 -9.01 -25.05
N GLN A 34 -2.56 -9.91 -24.32
CA GLN A 34 -2.24 -10.18 -22.91
C GLN A 34 -0.82 -10.72 -22.75
N ARG A 35 -0.41 -11.65 -23.62
CA ARG A 35 0.96 -12.20 -23.62
C ARG A 35 2.02 -11.16 -24.02
N GLU A 36 1.68 -10.25 -24.92
CA GLU A 36 2.57 -9.15 -25.29
C GLU A 36 2.71 -8.14 -24.15
N LEU A 37 1.61 -7.80 -23.48
CA LEU A 37 1.59 -6.94 -22.29
C LEU A 37 2.48 -7.52 -21.19
N GLU A 38 2.33 -8.81 -20.88
CA GLU A 38 3.15 -9.48 -19.86
C GLU A 38 4.63 -9.51 -20.21
N ARG A 39 4.98 -9.73 -21.50
CA ARG A 39 6.36 -9.66 -21.98
C ARG A 39 6.95 -8.27 -21.80
N GLU A 40 6.25 -7.23 -22.23
CA GLU A 40 6.69 -5.83 -22.05
C GLU A 40 6.85 -5.48 -20.57
N GLN A 41 5.93 -5.94 -19.72
CA GLN A 41 6.00 -5.71 -18.28
C GLN A 41 7.19 -6.45 -17.65
N THR A 42 7.51 -7.65 -18.12
CA THR A 42 8.69 -8.41 -17.69
C THR A 42 9.98 -7.70 -18.08
N ILE A 43 10.11 -7.27 -19.34
CA ILE A 43 11.26 -6.49 -19.82
C ILE A 43 11.45 -5.22 -19.00
N MET A 44 10.36 -4.50 -18.69
CA MET A 44 10.40 -3.32 -17.85
C MET A 44 10.91 -3.65 -16.43
N ASN A 45 10.39 -4.71 -15.81
CA ASN A 45 10.81 -5.12 -14.47
C ASN A 45 12.27 -5.56 -14.43
N ASP A 46 12.75 -6.30 -15.45
CA ASP A 46 14.15 -6.69 -15.57
C ASP A 46 15.06 -5.46 -15.71
N ALA A 47 14.64 -4.46 -16.50
CA ALA A 47 15.37 -3.20 -16.64
C ALA A 47 15.41 -2.42 -15.31
N ILE A 48 14.31 -2.36 -14.56
CA ILE A 48 14.26 -1.76 -13.22
C ILE A 48 15.25 -2.50 -12.28
N GLY A 49 15.28 -3.83 -12.34
CA GLY A 49 16.20 -4.67 -11.58
C GLY A 49 17.66 -4.33 -11.90
N ALA A 50 18.03 -4.32 -13.18
CA ALA A 50 19.39 -4.03 -13.63
C ALA A 50 19.85 -2.61 -13.26
N ILE A 51 18.96 -1.61 -13.38
CA ILE A 51 19.27 -0.23 -12.96
C ILE A 51 19.47 -0.17 -11.44
N THR A 52 18.62 -0.84 -10.68
CA THR A 52 18.72 -0.90 -9.22
C THR A 52 20.03 -1.55 -8.79
N GLU A 53 20.38 -2.71 -9.35
CA GLU A 53 21.62 -3.43 -9.04
C GLU A 53 22.86 -2.61 -9.40
N LYS A 54 22.84 -1.90 -10.54
CA LYS A 54 23.94 -1.02 -10.96
C LYS A 54 24.21 0.11 -9.96
N HIS A 55 23.15 0.72 -9.40
CA HIS A 55 23.28 1.86 -8.51
C HIS A 55 23.35 1.48 -7.02
N ALA A 56 22.87 0.29 -6.63
CA ALA A 56 22.84 -0.16 -5.25
C ALA A 56 24.22 -0.10 -4.55
N PRO A 57 25.33 -0.61 -5.11
CA PRO A 57 26.64 -0.53 -4.45
C PRO A 57 27.10 0.90 -4.17
N GLY A 58 26.88 1.82 -5.11
CA GLY A 58 27.25 3.24 -4.95
C GLY A 58 26.41 3.93 -3.89
N ILE A 59 25.10 3.66 -3.86
CA ILE A 59 24.19 4.18 -2.82
C ILE A 59 24.61 3.64 -1.44
N GLU A 60 24.90 2.35 -1.33
CA GLU A 60 25.31 1.74 -0.06
C GLU A 60 26.67 2.24 0.41
N ALA A 61 27.62 2.50 -0.50
CA ALA A 61 28.89 3.14 -0.15
C ALA A 61 28.68 4.56 0.40
N LEU A 62 27.90 5.39 -0.29
CA LEU A 62 27.58 6.75 0.16
C LEU A 62 26.86 6.75 1.51
N LYS A 63 25.94 5.81 1.75
CA LYS A 63 25.27 5.67 3.06
C LYS A 63 26.26 5.33 4.16
N ARG A 64 27.21 4.42 3.91
CA ARG A 64 28.26 4.05 4.88
C ARG A 64 29.15 5.24 5.22
N ASP A 65 29.56 6.01 4.22
CA ASP A 65 30.39 7.20 4.42
C ASP A 65 29.63 8.27 5.21
N ILE A 66 28.36 8.52 4.86
CA ILE A 66 27.48 9.44 5.59
C ILE A 66 27.34 9.00 7.05
N ASP A 67 27.09 7.71 7.31
CA ASP A 67 26.94 7.17 8.67
C ASP A 67 28.24 7.30 9.48
N THR A 68 29.38 6.93 8.88
CA THR A 68 30.70 7.06 9.51
C THR A 68 31.00 8.50 9.89
N LEU A 69 30.81 9.45 8.96
CA LEU A 69 31.01 10.87 9.21
C LEU A 69 30.04 11.41 10.25
N SER A 70 28.77 11.01 10.19
CA SER A 70 27.74 11.43 11.14
C SER A 70 28.06 10.97 12.56
N GLN A 71 28.51 9.73 12.74
CA GLN A 71 28.94 9.19 14.03
C GLN A 71 30.18 9.90 14.57
N GLY A 72 31.16 10.19 13.71
CA GLY A 72 32.34 10.96 14.07
C GLY A 72 32.00 12.38 14.54
N ILE A 73 31.14 13.09 13.79
CA ILE A 73 30.64 14.41 14.16
C ILE A 73 29.87 14.35 15.48
N GLN A 74 28.97 13.37 15.63
CA GLN A 74 28.21 13.19 16.86
C GLN A 74 29.13 13.00 18.07
N GLY A 75 30.10 12.08 17.99
CA GLY A 75 31.03 11.81 19.09
C GLY A 75 31.83 13.04 19.50
N TRP A 76 32.32 13.82 18.53
CA TRP A 76 33.04 15.06 18.82
C TRP A 76 32.13 16.13 19.43
N CYS A 77 30.92 16.33 18.88
CA CYS A 77 29.94 17.31 19.38
C CYS A 77 29.43 16.95 20.78
N GLU A 78 29.31 15.67 21.12
CA GLU A 78 28.95 15.21 22.47
C GLU A 78 30.08 15.47 23.47
N ALA A 79 31.34 15.25 23.08
CA ALA A 79 32.50 15.54 23.92
C ALA A 79 32.72 17.05 24.18
N HIS A 80 32.37 17.91 23.21
CA HIS A 80 32.51 19.38 23.30
C HIS A 80 31.18 20.09 23.54
N ARG A 81 30.18 19.37 24.08
CA ARG A 81 28.81 19.88 24.16
C ARG A 81 28.72 21.15 24.98
N ASP A 82 29.39 21.23 26.13
CA ASP A 82 29.34 22.41 26.99
C ASP A 82 29.95 23.64 26.32
N GLU A 83 31.04 23.49 25.57
CA GLU A 83 31.64 24.58 24.79
C GLU A 83 30.68 25.07 23.70
N LEU A 84 30.13 24.14 22.91
CA LEU A 84 29.25 24.43 21.78
C LEU A 84 27.90 25.02 22.19
N THR A 85 27.44 24.73 23.40
CA THR A 85 26.12 25.15 23.93
C THR A 85 26.21 26.26 24.97
N GLN A 86 27.40 26.82 25.21
CA GLN A 86 27.65 27.80 26.27
C GLN A 86 27.18 27.29 27.66
N ASN A 87 27.59 26.06 28.01
CA ASN A 87 27.15 25.32 29.19
C ASN A 87 25.62 25.11 29.21
N GLY A 88 25.04 24.74 28.06
CA GLY A 88 23.62 24.42 27.94
C GLY A 88 22.65 25.60 27.78
N LYS A 89 23.13 26.83 27.58
CA LYS A 89 22.28 28.01 27.30
C LYS A 89 21.61 27.95 25.93
N THR A 90 22.23 27.28 24.95
CA THR A 90 21.64 27.02 23.63
C THR A 90 21.59 25.52 23.34
N LYS A 91 20.72 25.11 22.41
CA LYS A 91 20.64 23.72 21.93
C LYS A 91 21.08 23.57 20.48
N THR A 92 21.82 24.56 20.00
CA THR A 92 22.23 24.67 18.59
C THR A 92 23.65 25.21 18.55
N ALA A 93 24.48 24.63 17.68
CA ALA A 93 25.81 25.10 17.36
C ALA A 93 25.89 25.33 15.85
N SER A 94 26.11 26.58 15.44
CA SER A 94 26.36 26.95 14.05
C SER A 94 27.85 26.83 13.75
N LEU A 95 28.19 26.07 12.73
CA LEU A 95 29.53 25.90 12.17
C LEU A 95 29.62 26.61 10.82
N ILE A 96 30.83 26.78 10.29
CA ILE A 96 31.06 27.49 9.03
C ILE A 96 30.32 26.82 7.86
N THR A 97 30.24 25.49 7.86
CA THR A 97 29.66 24.68 6.76
C THR A 97 28.29 24.07 7.10
N GLY A 98 27.73 24.34 8.27
CA GLY A 98 26.48 23.70 8.69
C GLY A 98 26.09 24.00 10.13
N LYS A 99 25.11 23.29 10.65
CA LYS A 99 24.65 23.43 12.03
C LYS A 99 24.41 22.07 12.67
N VAL A 100 24.58 22.02 13.99
CA VAL A 100 24.25 20.85 14.82
C VAL A 100 23.24 21.29 15.87
N GLU A 101 22.24 20.46 16.14
CA GLU A 101 21.19 20.77 17.10
C GLU A 101 20.89 19.57 18.01
N TRP A 102 20.67 19.84 19.29
CA TRP A 102 20.25 18.87 20.28
C TRP A 102 18.76 19.00 20.50
N ARG A 103 18.01 17.98 20.07
CA ARG A 103 16.56 17.90 20.29
C ARG A 103 16.23 16.79 21.29
N ASN A 104 15.32 17.09 22.21
CA ASN A 104 14.65 16.03 22.94
C ASN A 104 13.63 15.41 21.99
N ARG A 105 13.76 14.11 21.72
CA ARG A 105 12.69 13.41 21.01
C ARG A 105 11.44 13.44 21.90
N PRO A 106 10.24 13.66 21.33
CA PRO A 106 9.01 13.48 22.09
C PRO A 106 8.97 12.04 22.63
N PRO A 107 8.32 11.80 23.78
CA PRO A 107 8.16 10.46 24.34
C PRO A 107 7.61 9.50 23.29
N SER A 108 8.26 8.33 23.18
CA SER A 108 7.81 7.22 22.33
C SER A 108 7.36 6.07 23.22
N VAL A 109 6.33 5.35 22.80
CA VAL A 109 5.80 4.19 23.51
C VAL A 109 6.25 2.93 22.76
N GLY A 110 7.02 2.07 23.43
CA GLY A 110 7.37 0.73 22.95
C GLY A 110 6.52 -0.33 23.65
N ILE A 111 5.93 -1.25 22.87
CA ILE A 111 5.08 -2.31 23.39
C ILE A 111 5.75 -3.65 23.06
N ARG A 112 5.87 -4.53 24.07
CA ARG A 112 6.35 -5.92 23.90
C ARG A 112 5.28 -6.85 24.44
N GLY A 113 4.98 -7.94 23.73
CA GLY A 113 3.90 -8.86 24.11
C GLY A 113 2.53 -8.18 24.06
N VAL A 114 2.13 -7.76 22.85
CA VAL A 114 0.90 -6.96 22.63
C VAL A 114 -0.33 -7.62 23.26
N GLU A 115 -0.46 -8.95 23.15
CA GLU A 115 -1.60 -9.70 23.71
C GLU A 115 -1.69 -9.56 25.23
N THR A 116 -0.59 -9.82 25.95
CA THR A 116 -0.55 -9.69 27.41
C THR A 116 -0.81 -8.24 27.85
N VAL A 117 -0.31 -7.27 27.07
CA VAL A 117 -0.58 -5.84 27.33
C VAL A 117 -2.06 -5.54 27.14
N LEU A 118 -2.70 -6.00 26.07
CA LEU A 118 -4.14 -5.83 25.84
C LEU A 118 -4.97 -6.49 26.94
N GLU A 119 -4.66 -7.72 27.33
CA GLU A 119 -5.33 -8.42 28.44
C GLU A 119 -5.20 -7.66 29.75
N THR A 120 -4.01 -7.12 30.04
CA THR A 120 -3.77 -6.35 31.25
C THR A 120 -4.50 -5.01 31.20
N LEU A 121 -4.53 -4.34 30.05
CA LEU A 121 -5.29 -3.10 29.87
C LEU A 121 -6.79 -3.33 30.06
N HIS A 122 -7.34 -4.44 29.55
CA HIS A 122 -8.73 -4.82 29.81
C HIS A 122 -8.96 -5.14 31.30
N ARG A 123 -8.07 -5.92 31.93
CA ARG A 123 -8.18 -6.27 33.36
C ARG A 123 -8.13 -5.04 34.28
N LEU A 124 -7.42 -3.99 33.86
CA LEU A 124 -7.30 -2.74 34.60
C LEU A 124 -8.34 -1.68 34.19
N ASN A 125 -9.30 -2.02 33.31
CA ASN A 125 -10.31 -1.11 32.77
C ASN A 125 -9.70 0.17 32.17
N LEU A 126 -8.58 0.03 31.46
CA LEU A 126 -7.86 1.12 30.80
C LEU A 126 -8.22 1.21 29.31
N ASP A 127 -9.51 1.09 28.99
CA ASP A 127 -10.02 1.01 27.62
C ASP A 127 -9.66 2.22 26.75
N ARG A 128 -9.39 3.39 27.34
CA ARG A 128 -8.88 4.58 26.62
C ARG A 128 -7.56 4.36 25.88
N PHE A 129 -6.80 3.32 26.24
CA PHE A 129 -5.54 2.96 25.58
C PHE A 129 -5.71 1.80 24.58
N ILE A 130 -6.93 1.28 24.44
CA ILE A 130 -7.27 0.21 23.51
C ILE A 130 -7.99 0.84 22.33
N ARG A 131 -7.47 0.60 21.12
CA ARG A 131 -8.15 1.03 19.89
C ARG A 131 -8.94 -0.14 19.33
N ILE A 132 -10.26 0.03 19.23
CA ILE A 132 -11.17 -0.96 18.67
C ILE A 132 -11.49 -0.54 17.24
N LYS A 133 -11.33 -1.46 16.29
CA LYS A 133 -11.77 -1.30 14.91
C LYS A 133 -12.90 -2.31 14.68
N GLU A 134 -14.11 -1.82 14.54
CA GLU A 134 -15.26 -2.63 14.16
C GLU A 134 -15.41 -2.62 12.63
N GLU A 135 -15.46 -3.80 12.03
CA GLU A 135 -15.65 -3.97 10.59
C GLU A 135 -16.85 -4.88 10.34
N VAL A 136 -17.60 -4.59 9.28
CA VAL A 136 -18.73 -5.41 8.88
C VAL A 136 -18.22 -6.75 8.39
N ASN A 137 -18.63 -7.83 9.07
CA ASN A 137 -18.33 -9.19 8.66
C ASN A 137 -19.24 -9.61 7.48
N LYS A 138 -18.74 -9.44 6.26
CA LYS A 138 -19.47 -9.78 5.04
C LYS A 138 -19.69 -11.29 4.89
N ASP A 139 -18.73 -12.11 5.31
CA ASP A 139 -18.85 -13.57 5.23
C ASP A 139 -19.96 -14.09 6.15
N ALA A 140 -20.06 -13.57 7.37
CA ALA A 140 -21.16 -13.90 8.28
C ALA A 140 -22.52 -13.47 7.71
N ILE A 141 -22.58 -12.29 7.07
CA ILE A 141 -23.79 -11.82 6.37
C ILE A 141 -24.17 -12.75 5.22
N LEU A 142 -23.20 -13.26 4.46
CA LEU A 142 -23.46 -14.21 3.37
C LEU A 142 -23.89 -15.59 3.88
N ASN A 143 -23.42 -16.01 5.06
CA ASN A 143 -23.83 -17.25 5.69
C ASN A 143 -25.27 -17.18 6.23
N GLU A 144 -25.69 -16.02 6.75
CA GLU A 144 -27.01 -15.80 7.35
C GLU A 144 -27.74 -14.59 6.74
N PRO A 145 -28.03 -14.59 5.43
CA PRO A 145 -28.52 -13.42 4.71
C PRO A 145 -29.93 -13.00 5.15
N GLU A 146 -30.73 -13.94 5.65
CA GLU A 146 -32.08 -13.70 6.17
C GLU A 146 -32.06 -12.82 7.43
N VAL A 147 -31.04 -12.97 8.28
CA VAL A 147 -30.95 -12.31 9.59
C VAL A 147 -30.72 -10.80 9.45
N VAL A 148 -30.05 -10.39 8.37
CA VAL A 148 -29.77 -8.98 8.08
C VAL A 148 -30.74 -8.34 7.08
N LYS A 149 -31.82 -9.04 6.71
CA LYS A 149 -32.86 -8.48 5.85
C LYS A 149 -33.49 -7.25 6.50
N GLY A 150 -33.40 -6.11 5.82
CA GLY A 150 -33.98 -4.85 6.28
C GLY A 150 -33.02 -3.94 7.05
N VAL A 151 -31.76 -4.36 7.28
CA VAL A 151 -30.75 -3.47 7.84
C VAL A 151 -30.39 -2.39 6.80
N ALA A 152 -30.65 -1.13 7.16
CA ALA A 152 -30.37 0.00 6.29
C ALA A 152 -28.88 0.06 5.93
N GLY A 153 -28.58 0.09 4.63
CA GLY A 153 -27.20 0.13 4.12
C GLY A 153 -26.59 -1.22 3.76
N ILE A 154 -27.24 -2.35 4.07
CA ILE A 154 -26.83 -3.68 3.61
C ILE A 154 -27.66 -4.07 2.38
N THR A 155 -26.99 -4.17 1.23
CA THR A 155 -27.59 -4.68 0.00
C THR A 155 -26.87 -5.96 -0.43
N ILE A 156 -27.56 -7.09 -0.33
CA ILE A 156 -27.06 -8.37 -0.84
C ILE A 156 -27.48 -8.45 -2.31
N ARG A 157 -26.50 -8.43 -3.21
CA ARG A 157 -26.73 -8.62 -4.64
C ARG A 157 -26.56 -10.10 -4.95
N SER A 158 -27.61 -10.73 -5.44
CA SER A 158 -27.63 -12.15 -5.83
C SER A 158 -28.17 -12.29 -7.24
N GLY A 159 -27.68 -13.30 -7.98
CA GLY A 159 -28.14 -13.57 -9.34
C GLY A 159 -27.69 -12.52 -10.36
N ILE A 160 -26.57 -11.84 -10.11
CA ILE A 160 -25.90 -11.04 -11.14
C ILE A 160 -25.06 -12.00 -11.96
N GLU A 161 -25.32 -12.02 -13.27
CA GLU A 161 -24.50 -12.75 -14.23
C GLU A 161 -23.33 -11.86 -14.64
N ASP A 162 -22.11 -12.30 -14.34
CA ASP A 162 -20.90 -11.68 -14.84
C ASP A 162 -20.51 -12.31 -16.18
N PHE A 163 -20.12 -11.46 -17.13
CA PHE A 163 -19.55 -11.89 -18.40
C PHE A 163 -18.03 -11.83 -18.31
N SER A 164 -17.37 -12.97 -18.51
CA SER A 164 -15.91 -13.09 -18.53
C SER A 164 -15.42 -13.63 -19.87
N ILE A 165 -14.31 -13.08 -20.36
CA ILE A 165 -13.58 -13.63 -21.50
C ILE A 165 -12.29 -14.23 -20.96
N THR A 166 -12.11 -15.54 -21.18
CA THR A 166 -10.86 -16.24 -20.88
C THR A 166 -10.26 -16.72 -22.19
N PRO A 167 -9.24 -16.05 -22.71
CA PRO A 167 -8.49 -16.54 -23.87
C PRO A 167 -7.85 -17.89 -23.58
N PHE A 168 -7.61 -18.68 -24.62
CA PHE A 168 -6.89 -19.94 -24.45
C PHE A 168 -5.44 -19.68 -24.09
N GLU A 169 -5.05 -20.06 -22.88
CA GLU A 169 -3.66 -20.09 -22.43
C GLU A 169 -3.15 -21.51 -22.61
N GLN A 170 -2.15 -21.67 -23.48
CA GLN A 170 -1.42 -22.92 -23.53
C GLN A 170 -0.39 -22.86 -22.40
N ASP A 171 -0.71 -23.54 -21.30
CA ASP A 171 0.23 -23.77 -20.20
C ASP A 171 1.42 -24.55 -20.77
N THR A 172 2.47 -23.84 -21.17
CA THR A 172 3.77 -24.48 -21.39
C THR A 172 4.37 -24.67 -20.01
N GLY A 173 3.83 -25.66 -19.30
CA GLY A 173 4.30 -26.06 -17.99
C GLY A 173 5.82 -26.19 -18.01
N ALA A 174 6.46 -25.41 -17.14
CA ALA A 174 7.87 -25.51 -16.80
C ALA A 174 8.01 -26.32 -15.51
#